data_AF-A0A947CUH7-F1
#
_entry.id   AF-A0A947CUH7-F1
#
_cell.length_a   1.000
_cell.length_b   1.000
_cell.length_c   1.000
_cell.angle_alpha   90.00
_cell.angle_beta   90.00
_cell.angle_gamma   90.00
#
_symmetry.space_group_name_H-M   'P 1'
#
loop_
_entity.id
_entity.type
_entity.pdbx_description
1 polymer ?
#
loop_
_entity_poly.entity_id
_entity_poly.type
_entity_poly.pdbx_seq_one_letter_code
_entity_poly.pdbx_strand_id
1 'polypeptide(L)'
;CEQDEELVARLVADQIPLTVCPLSNLALKVVADLREHNLARLLRRGLCVTVNSDDPAYFGGYVGDNYEAVVDALGIGASDVVTLAENSIRASFLDDDDKQRWLGEIARVAAAHR
;
A
#
# COMPACT_ATOMS: atom_id res chain seq x y z
N CYS A 1 11.96 -2.70 8.81
CA CYS A 1 11.19 -2.58 10.07
C CYS A 1 10.61 -3.92 10.52
N GLU A 2 10.14 -4.80 9.62
CA GLU A 2 9.39 -6.02 9.99
C GLU A 2 10.06 -6.94 11.02
N GLN A 3 11.40 -6.95 11.09
CA GLN A 3 12.20 -7.81 11.98
C GLN A 3 12.34 -7.28 13.42
N ASP A 4 11.82 -6.08 13.71
CA ASP A 4 11.89 -5.43 15.02
C ASP A 4 10.46 -5.13 15.50
N GLU A 5 10.02 -5.89 16.51
CA GLU A 5 8.65 -5.80 17.05
C GLU A 5 8.36 -4.47 17.75
N GLU A 6 9.36 -3.87 18.41
CA GLU A 6 9.19 -2.58 19.08
C GLU A 6 9.02 -1.47 18.04
N LEU A 7 9.84 -1.51 16.99
CA LEU A 7 9.70 -0.59 15.86
C LEU A 7 8.35 -0.76 15.17
N VAL A 8 7.89 -1.99 14.92
CA VAL A 8 6.58 -2.22 14.31
C VAL A 8 5.46 -1.68 15.21
N ALA A 9 5.48 -1.97 16.51
CA ALA A 9 4.48 -1.46 17.43
C ALA A 9 4.42 0.08 17.40
N ARG A 10 5.59 0.74 17.34
CA ARG A 10 5.67 2.19 17.21
C ARG A 10 5.09 2.70 15.89
N LEU A 11 5.44 2.08 14.77
CA LEU A 11 4.93 2.47 13.44
C LEU A 11 3.41 2.32 13.34
N VAL A 12 2.85 1.27 13.96
CA VAL A 12 1.39 1.07 14.05
C VAL A 12 0.75 2.15 14.94
N ALA A 13 1.31 2.42 16.12
CA ALA A 13 0.75 3.40 17.04
C ALA A 13 0.73 4.82 16.45
N ASP A 14 1.82 5.21 15.78
CA ASP A 14 1.97 6.55 15.19
C ASP A 14 1.38 6.65 13.78
N GLN A 15 0.94 5.53 13.20
CA GLN A 15 0.47 5.42 11.80
C GLN A 15 1.46 6.06 10.81
N ILE A 16 2.77 5.83 11.02
CA ILE A 16 3.82 6.35 10.14
C ILE A 16 3.69 5.68 8.75
N PRO A 17 3.51 6.46 7.67
CA PRO A 17 3.35 5.88 6.34
C PRO A 17 4.60 5.16 5.86
N LEU A 18 4.42 3.96 5.33
CA LEU A 18 5.45 3.18 4.65
C LEU A 18 5.16 3.17 3.15
N THR A 19 5.96 3.91 2.39
CA THR A 19 5.88 3.96 0.92
C THR A 19 6.51 2.72 0.32
N VAL A 20 5.69 1.78 -0.15
CA VAL A 20 6.16 0.49 -0.67
C VAL A 20 6.06 0.48 -2.19
N CYS A 21 7.11 0.00 -2.85
CA CYS A 21 7.26 0.01 -4.31
C CYS A 21 7.47 -1.41 -4.86
N PRO A 22 6.39 -2.20 -5.05
CA PRO A 22 6.50 -3.64 -5.29
C PRO A 22 7.28 -4.02 -6.56
N LEU A 23 6.97 -3.39 -7.69
CA LEU A 23 7.66 -3.68 -8.96
C LEU A 23 9.13 -3.21 -8.93
N SER A 24 9.42 -2.08 -8.28
CA SER A 24 10.79 -1.62 -8.03
C SER A 24 11.57 -2.63 -7.17
N ASN A 25 10.98 -3.12 -6.08
CA ASN A 25 11.61 -4.11 -5.19
C ASN A 25 11.92 -5.44 -5.92
N LEU A 26 11.06 -5.86 -6.85
CA LEU A 26 11.33 -7.01 -7.71
C LEU A 26 12.46 -6.72 -8.71
N ALA A 27 12.40 -5.60 -9.42
CA ALA A 27 13.40 -5.23 -10.44
C ALA A 27 14.80 -5.03 -9.84
N LEU A 28 14.87 -4.47 -8.63
CA LEU A 28 16.11 -4.26 -7.86
C LEU A 28 16.58 -5.52 -7.10
N LYS A 29 15.87 -6.64 -7.23
CA LYS A 29 16.17 -7.91 -6.55
C LYS A 29 16.20 -7.82 -5.02
N VAL A 30 15.43 -6.90 -4.45
CA VAL A 30 15.15 -6.87 -3.00
C VAL A 30 14.36 -8.12 -2.62
N VAL A 31 13.47 -8.56 -3.51
CA VAL A 31 12.81 -9.86 -3.49
C VAL A 31 13.09 -10.60 -4.79
N ALA A 32 13.17 -11.93 -4.75
CA ALA A 32 13.38 -12.73 -5.95
C ALA A 32 12.05 -12.97 -6.70
N ASP A 33 10.96 -13.00 -5.95
CA ASP A 33 9.60 -13.21 -6.45
C ASP A 33 8.64 -12.28 -5.72
N LEU A 34 7.66 -11.71 -6.43
CA LEU A 34 6.71 -10.79 -5.83
C LEU A 34 5.87 -11.46 -4.73
N ARG A 35 5.67 -12.78 -4.78
CA ARG A 35 4.98 -13.59 -3.75
C ARG A 35 5.71 -13.57 -2.39
N GLU A 36 6.99 -13.22 -2.36
CA GLU A 36 7.80 -13.12 -1.14
C GLU A 36 7.67 -11.74 -0.48
N HIS A 37 7.13 -10.75 -1.19
CA HIS A 37 7.04 -9.38 -0.74
C HIS A 37 6.23 -9.27 0.56
N ASN A 38 6.74 -8.48 1.49
CA ASN A 38 6.13 -8.31 2.80
C ASN A 38 4.91 -7.37 2.86
N LEU A 39 4.45 -6.80 1.73
CA LEU A 39 3.43 -5.74 1.72
C LEU A 39 2.14 -6.21 2.42
N ALA A 40 1.64 -7.38 2.05
CA ALA A 40 0.41 -7.93 2.65
C ALA A 40 0.58 -8.26 4.14
N ARG A 41 1.77 -8.69 4.58
CA ARG A 41 2.05 -8.95 6.00
C ARG A 41 2.07 -7.66 6.80
N LEU A 42 2.73 -6.61 6.29
CA LEU A 42 2.75 -5.29 6.92
C LEU A 42 1.34 -4.69 7.03
N LEU A 43 0.56 -4.77 5.95
CA LEU A 43 -0.82 -4.28 5.93
C LEU A 43 -1.69 -4.98 6.98
N ARG A 44 -1.64 -6.32 7.04
CA ARG A 44 -2.42 -7.14 8.00
C ARG A 44 -1.98 -6.95 9.46
N ARG A 45 -0.76 -6.45 9.69
CA ARG A 45 -0.28 -6.04 11.02
C ARG A 45 -0.75 -4.64 11.43
N GLY A 46 -1.51 -3.95 10.59
CA GLY A 46 -2.06 -2.62 10.88
C GLY A 46 -1.11 -1.45 10.61
N LEU A 47 0.00 -1.69 9.89
CA LEU A 47 0.87 -0.60 9.46
C LEU A 47 0.18 0.21 8.35
N CYS A 48 0.42 1.53 8.34
CA CYS A 48 -0.02 2.42 7.27
C CYS A 48 0.85 2.20 6.01
N VAL A 49 0.53 1.18 5.23
CA VAL A 49 1.26 0.85 4.00
C VAL A 49 0.58 1.48 2.79
N THR A 50 1.36 2.04 1.87
CA THR A 50 0.91 2.55 0.57
C THR A 50 1.59 1.82 -0.59
N VAL A 51 0.92 1.76 -1.74
CA VAL A 51 1.47 1.23 -3.01
C VAL A 51 1.93 2.39 -3.87
N ASN A 52 3.17 2.37 -4.33
CA ASN A 52 3.80 3.41 -5.13
C ASN A 52 4.57 2.79 -6.30
N SER A 53 4.74 3.55 -7.39
CA SER A 53 5.43 3.09 -8.60
C SER A 53 6.95 3.31 -8.58
N ASP A 54 7.45 4.15 -7.67
CA ASP A 54 8.82 4.66 -7.68
C ASP A 54 9.12 5.35 -9.02
N ASP A 55 10.08 4.84 -9.80
CA ASP A 55 10.38 5.28 -11.17
C ASP A 55 9.72 4.36 -12.23
N PRO A 56 8.43 4.58 -12.61
CA PRO A 56 7.68 3.67 -13.46
C PRO A 56 8.32 3.43 -14.84
N ALA A 57 9.05 4.41 -15.38
CA ALA A 57 9.77 4.29 -16.64
C ALA A 57 10.92 3.28 -16.58
N TYR A 58 11.52 3.07 -15.40
CA TYR A 58 12.62 2.13 -15.20
C TYR A 58 12.12 0.74 -14.75
N PHE A 59 11.04 0.71 -13.96
CA PHE A 59 10.55 -0.53 -13.32
C PHE A 59 9.32 -1.15 -14.00
N GLY A 60 8.81 -0.54 -15.07
CA GLY A 60 7.86 -1.17 -15.98
C GLY A 60 6.42 -1.23 -15.50
N GLY A 61 5.98 -0.26 -14.70
CA GLY A 61 4.58 -0.17 -14.29
C GLY A 61 4.25 1.09 -13.48
N TYR A 62 3.14 1.73 -13.82
CA TYR A 62 2.56 2.83 -13.04
C TYR A 62 1.84 2.28 -11.80
N VAL A 63 1.22 3.17 -11.02
CA VAL A 63 0.59 2.79 -9.75
C VAL A 63 -0.48 1.71 -9.93
N GLY A 64 -1.29 1.77 -11.01
CA GLY A 64 -2.29 0.75 -11.32
C GLY A 64 -1.69 -0.64 -11.53
N ASP A 65 -0.61 -0.72 -12.31
CA ASP A 65 0.10 -1.98 -12.55
C ASP A 65 0.69 -2.56 -11.25
N ASN A 66 1.14 -1.71 -10.32
CA ASN A 66 1.61 -2.17 -9.00
C ASN A 66 0.45 -2.72 -8.16
N TYR A 67 -0.74 -2.11 -8.20
CA TYR A 67 -1.93 -2.65 -7.52
C TYR A 67 -2.32 -4.02 -8.07
N GLU A 68 -2.40 -4.16 -9.40
CA GLU A 68 -2.73 -5.44 -10.04
C GLU A 68 -1.71 -6.53 -9.68
N ALA A 69 -0.41 -6.21 -9.79
CA ALA A 69 0.65 -7.16 -9.50
C ALA A 69 0.61 -7.67 -8.04
N VAL A 70 0.31 -6.81 -7.06
CA VAL A 70 0.24 -7.26 -5.65
C VAL A 70 -1.07 -7.98 -5.32
N VAL A 71 -2.18 -7.64 -5.98
CA VAL A 71 -3.44 -8.40 -5.87
C VAL A 71 -3.20 -9.85 -6.33
N ASP A 72 -2.59 -10.02 -7.49
CA ASP A 72 -2.32 -11.33 -8.07
C ASP A 72 -1.27 -12.13 -7.26
N ALA A 73 -0.19 -11.48 -6.81
CA ALA A 73 0.93 -12.17 -6.16
C ALA A 73 0.74 -12.43 -4.66
N LEU A 74 0.05 -11.54 -3.92
CA LEU A 74 0.05 -11.56 -2.46
C LEU A 74 -1.29 -11.99 -1.83
N GLY A 75 -2.28 -12.35 -2.65
CA GLY A 75 -3.62 -12.69 -2.19
C GLY A 75 -4.26 -11.53 -1.45
N ILE A 76 -4.09 -10.31 -1.97
CA ILE A 76 -4.70 -9.09 -1.46
C ILE A 76 -6.14 -9.04 -1.97
N GLY A 77 -7.09 -9.01 -1.05
CA GLY A 77 -8.51 -8.96 -1.37
C GLY A 77 -9.04 -7.53 -1.60
N ALA A 78 -10.30 -7.42 -2.00
CA ALA A 78 -10.94 -6.12 -2.21
C ALA A 78 -10.87 -5.19 -0.97
N SER A 79 -11.03 -5.75 0.24
CA SER A 79 -10.90 -4.97 1.49
C SER A 79 -9.48 -4.44 1.72
N ASP A 80 -8.48 -5.23 1.35
CA ASP A 80 -7.08 -4.84 1.46
C ASP A 80 -6.77 -3.71 0.45
N VAL A 81 -7.28 -3.82 -0.79
CA VAL A 81 -7.17 -2.76 -1.81
C VAL A 81 -7.79 -1.46 -1.34
N VAL A 82 -8.99 -1.50 -0.75
CA VAL A 82 -9.65 -0.32 -0.17
C VAL A 82 -8.78 0.28 0.94
N THR A 83 -8.21 -0.56 1.81
CA THR A 83 -7.31 -0.09 2.89
C THR A 83 -6.05 0.57 2.34
N LEU A 84 -5.43 0.01 1.30
CA LEU A 84 -4.26 0.61 0.63
C LEU A 84 -4.61 1.97 0.00
N ALA A 85 -5.78 2.06 -0.63
CA ALA A 85 -6.28 3.31 -1.21
C ALA A 85 -6.52 4.36 -0.12
N GLU A 86 -7.20 4.01 0.98
CA GLU A 86 -7.42 4.91 2.10
C GLU A 86 -6.10 5.38 2.73
N ASN A 87 -5.15 4.47 2.95
CA ASN A 87 -3.83 4.80 3.48
C ASN A 87 -3.13 5.82 2.60
N SER A 88 -3.23 5.71 1.26
CA SER A 88 -2.61 6.66 0.33
C SER A 88 -3.14 8.10 0.50
N ILE A 89 -4.45 8.24 0.79
CA ILE A 89 -5.07 9.54 1.06
C ILE A 89 -4.69 10.06 2.44
N ARG A 90 -4.78 9.21 3.48
CA ARG A 90 -4.42 9.60 4.87
C ARG A 90 -2.97 10.05 4.97
N ALA A 91 -2.06 9.33 4.30
CA ALA A 91 -0.63 9.59 4.24
C ALA A 91 -0.24 10.77 3.33
N SER A 92 -1.15 11.24 2.47
CA SER A 92 -0.86 12.36 1.59
C SER A 92 -0.65 13.68 2.35
N PHE A 93 -0.07 14.66 1.68
CA PHE A 93 0.07 16.04 2.19
C PHE A 93 -1.10 16.95 1.80
N LEU A 94 -2.24 16.37 1.41
CA LEU A 94 -3.48 17.13 1.24
C LEU A 94 -3.95 17.73 2.57
N ASP A 95 -4.74 18.79 2.50
CA ASP A 95 -5.45 19.29 3.67
C ASP A 95 -6.58 18.32 4.10
N ASP A 96 -7.13 18.57 5.28
CA ASP A 96 -8.12 17.68 5.88
C ASP A 96 -9.43 17.62 5.08
N ASP A 97 -9.82 18.73 4.42
CA ASP A 97 -11.04 18.81 3.63
C ASP A 97 -10.92 17.95 2.37
N ASP A 98 -9.80 18.06 1.65
CA ASP A 98 -9.49 17.21 0.50
C ASP A 98 -9.32 15.75 0.89
N LYS A 99 -8.68 15.45 2.03
CA LYS A 99 -8.60 14.07 2.55
C LYS A 99 -9.98 13.49 2.80
N GLN A 100 -10.87 14.22 3.49
CA GLN A 100 -12.23 13.78 3.76
C GLN A 100 -13.01 13.53 2.47
N ARG A 101 -12.88 14.42 1.49
CA ARG A 101 -13.50 14.27 0.18
C ARG A 101 -13.07 12.97 -0.50
N TRP A 102 -11.78 12.71 -0.62
CA TRP A 102 -11.28 11.53 -1.32
C TRP A 102 -11.54 10.22 -0.56
N LEU A 103 -11.47 10.23 0.77
CA LEU A 103 -11.89 9.10 1.59
C LEU A 103 -13.38 8.80 1.40
N GLY A 104 -14.23 9.82 1.26
CA GLY A 104 -15.65 9.67 0.94
C GLY A 104 -15.87 9.02 -0.42
N GLU A 105 -15.12 9.41 -1.45
CA GLU A 105 -15.19 8.79 -2.78
C GLU A 105 -14.75 7.31 -2.76
N ILE A 106 -13.67 6.99 -2.04
CA ILE A 106 -13.23 5.60 -1.86
C ILE A 106 -14.34 4.78 -1.18
N ALA A 107 -14.92 5.29 -0.09
CA ALA A 107 -16.00 4.61 0.61
C ALA A 107 -17.23 4.39 -0.29
N ARG A 108 -17.59 5.39 -1.12
CA ARG A 108 -18.70 5.29 -2.08
C ARG A 108 -18.45 4.19 -3.12
N VAL A 109 -17.26 4.15 -3.71
CA VAL A 109 -16.89 3.11 -4.70
C VAL A 109 -16.85 1.75 -4.02
N ALA A 110 -16.19 1.63 -2.86
CA ALA A 110 -16.11 0.38 -2.12
C ALA A 110 -17.50 -0.20 -1.81
N ALA A 111 -18.47 0.63 -1.43
CA ALA A 111 -19.85 0.20 -1.17
C ALA A 111 -20.58 -0.29 -2.43
N ALA A 112 -20.27 0.24 -3.61
CA ALA A 112 -20.87 -0.17 -4.88
C ALA A 112 -20.32 -1.50 -5.43
N HIS A 113 -19.17 -1.97 -4.90
CA HIS A 113 -18.45 -3.16 -5.35
C HIS A 113 -18.33 -4.24 -4.25
N ARG A 114 -19.25 -4.23 -3.27
CA ARG A 114 -19.38 -5.31 -2.26
C ARG A 114 -20.19 -6.49 -2.77
#